data_AF-A0A8H4RG99-F1
#
_entry.id   AF-A0A8H4RG99-F1
#
_cell.length_a   1.000
_cell.length_b   1.000
_cell.length_c   1.000
_cell.angle_alpha   90.00
_cell.angle_beta   90.00
_cell.angle_gamma   90.00
#
_symmetry.space_group_name_H-M   'P 1'
#
loop_
_entity.id
_entity.type
_entity.pdbx_description
1 polymer ?
#
loop_
_entity_poly.entity_id
_entity_poly.type
_entity_poly.pdbx_seq_one_letter_code
_entity_poly.pdbx_strand_id
1 'polypeptide(L)'
;MASLKRIEPRGYTDGDGYMLESEQNLKELGIEGVMNMNREEVVGKWPGFSGEMKDWNMYFNPEAGWAKARETLQVAMTEYIRLGGVFLSGSPGDVVSIEYSKSEAGTITGVVTADGRSHDASKVLICVGAYTSQLVDTDTQIHAVGLCLAHWRLNAAEMEIWKDHPFVDVRHRGYFFPPNETGLMKMGVGVVGTKSGDVKRS
;
A
#
# COMPACT_ATOMS: atom_id res chain seq x y z
N MET A 1 28.13 3.90 5.30
CA MET A 1 26.77 3.64 4.80
C MET A 1 26.84 2.49 3.82
N ALA A 2 26.31 1.32 4.16
CA ALA A 2 26.25 0.20 3.23
C ALA A 2 25.27 0.54 2.12
N SER A 3 25.77 0.61 0.89
CA SER A 3 24.93 0.73 -0.31
C SER A 3 24.13 -0.56 -0.44
N LEU A 4 22.80 -0.45 -0.30
CA LEU A 4 21.87 -1.51 -0.68
C LEU A 4 22.10 -1.80 -2.17
N LYS A 5 22.66 -2.98 -2.49
CA LYS A 5 22.78 -3.43 -3.88
C LYS A 5 21.37 -3.60 -4.42
N ARG A 6 21.07 -2.89 -5.52
CA ARG A 6 19.84 -3.08 -6.29
C ARG A 6 19.83 -4.51 -6.84
N ILE A 7 18.94 -5.35 -6.32
CA ILE A 7 18.66 -6.66 -6.90
C ILE A 7 17.76 -6.40 -8.11
N GLU A 8 18.23 -6.75 -9.31
CA GLU A 8 17.41 -6.65 -10.53
C GLU A 8 16.27 -7.67 -10.48
N PRO A 9 15.02 -7.30 -10.84
CA PRO A 9 13.91 -8.23 -10.84
C PRO A 9 14.18 -9.36 -11.85
N ARG A 10 14.29 -10.60 -11.38
CA ARG A 10 14.24 -11.78 -12.25
C ARG A 10 12.78 -11.99 -12.66
N GLY A 11 12.54 -12.44 -13.88
CA GLY A 11 11.19 -12.58 -14.45
C GLY A 11 10.28 -13.45 -13.58
N TYR A 12 8.97 -13.16 -13.61
CA TYR A 12 7.96 -13.79 -12.76
C TYR A 12 7.86 -15.30 -13.01
N THR A 13 8.19 -16.11 -12.01
CA THR A 13 7.97 -17.56 -12.03
C THR A 13 6.58 -17.88 -11.46
N ASP A 14 5.79 -18.63 -12.23
CA ASP A 14 4.48 -19.14 -11.78
C ASP A 14 4.65 -20.16 -10.63
N GLY A 15 3.61 -20.33 -9.81
CA GLY A 15 3.66 -21.23 -8.65
C GLY A 15 4.52 -20.68 -7.50
N ASP A 16 5.25 -21.57 -6.82
CA ASP A 16 6.03 -21.24 -5.62
C ASP A 16 7.34 -20.47 -5.89
N GLY A 17 7.69 -20.25 -7.16
CA GLY A 17 8.97 -19.63 -7.53
C GLY A 17 9.17 -18.25 -6.90
N TYR A 18 8.11 -17.43 -6.80
CA TYR A 18 8.17 -16.15 -6.09
C TYR A 18 8.52 -16.29 -4.60
N MET A 19 7.94 -17.28 -3.90
CA MET A 19 8.19 -17.44 -2.46
C MET A 19 9.65 -17.80 -2.21
N LEU A 20 10.21 -18.70 -3.03
CA LEU A 20 11.62 -19.10 -2.99
C LEU A 20 12.55 -17.95 -3.35
N GLU A 21 12.23 -17.18 -4.40
CA GLU A 21 13.01 -16.00 -4.80
C GLU A 21 12.96 -14.91 -3.74
N SER A 22 11.79 -14.68 -3.13
CA SER A 22 11.62 -13.72 -2.04
C SER A 22 12.44 -14.10 -0.82
N GLU A 23 12.41 -15.37 -0.41
CA GLU A 23 13.24 -15.89 0.68
C GLU A 23 14.74 -15.73 0.36
N GLN A 24 15.17 -16.08 -0.85
CA GLN A 24 16.56 -15.95 -1.30
C GLN A 24 17.02 -14.49 -1.29
N ASN A 25 16.18 -13.57 -1.75
CA ASN A 25 16.49 -12.13 -1.72
C ASN A 25 16.68 -11.61 -0.29
N LEU A 26 15.85 -12.06 0.66
CA LEU A 26 16.01 -11.70 2.07
C LEU A 26 17.35 -12.20 2.64
N LYS A 27 17.77 -13.41 2.27
CA LYS A 27 19.10 -13.95 2.63
C LYS A 27 20.24 -13.13 2.02
N GLU A 28 20.13 -12.76 0.75
CA GLU A 28 21.15 -11.94 0.06
C GLU A 28 21.27 -10.53 0.65
N LEU A 29 20.16 -9.99 1.19
CA LEU A 29 20.13 -8.71 1.91
C LEU A 29 20.64 -8.82 3.35
N GLY A 30 20.94 -10.03 3.84
CA GLY A 30 21.40 -10.26 5.21
C GLY A 30 20.31 -10.10 6.26
N ILE A 31 19.03 -10.29 5.90
CA ILE A 31 17.93 -10.29 6.86
C ILE A 31 17.98 -11.59 7.67
N GLU A 32 18.17 -11.46 8.97
CA GLU A 32 18.23 -12.58 9.90
C GLU A 32 16.83 -13.00 10.39
N GLY A 33 16.70 -14.24 10.87
CA GLY A 33 15.48 -14.72 11.51
C GLY A 33 14.33 -15.10 10.56
N VAL A 34 14.56 -15.10 9.25
CA VAL A 34 13.61 -15.66 8.27
C VAL A 34 13.49 -17.17 8.49
N MET A 35 12.26 -17.66 8.68
CA MET A 35 11.99 -19.06 9.01
C MET A 35 11.03 -19.66 7.98
N ASN A 36 11.42 -20.73 7.31
CA ASN A 36 10.46 -21.59 6.62
C ASN A 36 9.63 -22.32 7.66
N MET A 37 8.31 -22.37 7.46
CA MET A 37 7.39 -22.93 8.43
C MET A 37 6.46 -23.94 7.76
N ASN A 38 6.21 -25.05 8.44
CA ASN A 38 5.13 -25.96 8.10
C ASN A 38 3.82 -25.55 8.82
N ARG A 39 2.74 -26.28 8.54
CA ARG A 39 1.42 -26.01 9.14
C ARG A 39 1.46 -26.12 10.66
N GLU A 40 2.07 -27.16 11.21
CA GLU A 40 2.13 -27.40 12.65
C GLU A 40 2.85 -26.26 13.38
N GLU A 41 3.93 -25.75 12.80
CA GLU A 41 4.70 -24.61 13.32
C GLU A 41 3.88 -23.31 13.25
N VAL A 42 3.18 -23.07 12.14
CA VAL A 42 2.30 -21.88 11.99
C VAL A 42 1.16 -21.93 13.00
N VAL A 43 0.41 -23.02 13.07
CA VAL A 43 -0.75 -23.17 13.98
C VAL A 43 -0.31 -23.18 15.44
N GLY A 44 0.85 -23.79 15.74
CA GLY A 44 1.39 -23.83 17.09
C GLY A 44 1.85 -22.46 17.59
N LYS A 45 2.38 -21.63 16.69
CA LYS A 45 2.85 -20.27 17.03
C LYS A 45 1.72 -19.23 16.99
N TRP A 46 0.78 -19.38 16.07
CA TRP A 46 -0.34 -18.48 15.83
C TRP A 46 -1.65 -19.27 15.72
N PRO A 47 -2.40 -19.40 16.83
CA PRO A 47 -3.58 -20.25 16.88
C PRO A 47 -4.75 -19.65 16.07
N GLY A 48 -5.67 -20.47 15.56
CA GLY A 48 -6.89 -20.00 14.87
C GLY A 48 -6.91 -20.28 13.37
N PHE A 49 -5.75 -20.57 12.77
CA PHE A 49 -5.69 -21.18 11.45
C PHE A 49 -6.31 -22.59 11.45
N SER A 50 -7.29 -22.83 10.59
CA SER A 50 -8.06 -24.08 10.55
C SER A 50 -7.97 -24.86 9.22
N GLY A 51 -7.38 -24.27 8.17
CA GLY A 51 -7.24 -24.91 6.87
C GLY A 51 -6.23 -26.06 6.85
N GLU A 52 -6.34 -26.93 5.84
CA GLU A 52 -5.38 -28.04 5.63
C GLU A 52 -3.98 -27.53 5.23
N MET A 53 -3.87 -26.36 4.60
CA MET A 53 -2.62 -25.77 4.10
C MET A 53 -1.73 -26.76 3.32
N LYS A 54 -2.36 -27.74 2.65
CA LYS A 54 -1.66 -28.79 1.94
C LYS A 54 -0.84 -28.18 0.80
N ASP A 55 0.43 -28.57 0.74
CA ASP A 55 1.39 -28.12 -0.28
C ASP A 55 1.64 -26.60 -0.27
N TRP A 56 1.42 -25.92 0.88
CA TRP A 56 1.75 -24.50 1.02
C TRP A 56 3.22 -24.31 1.36
N ASN A 57 3.91 -23.49 0.56
CA ASN A 57 5.23 -22.98 0.90
C ASN A 57 5.11 -21.69 1.71
N MET A 58 5.41 -21.77 3.00
CA MET A 58 5.25 -20.69 3.96
C MET A 58 6.60 -20.32 4.57
N TYR A 59 6.85 -19.02 4.68
CA TYR A 59 7.95 -18.50 5.48
C TYR A 59 7.46 -17.32 6.33
N PHE A 60 8.14 -17.08 7.44
CA PHE A 60 7.96 -15.91 8.29
C PHE A 60 9.18 -15.00 8.18
N ASN A 61 8.94 -13.71 7.99
CA ASN A 61 9.96 -12.66 8.02
C ASN A 61 9.73 -11.76 9.25
N PRO A 62 10.66 -11.74 10.23
CA PRO A 62 10.50 -10.94 11.45
C PRO A 62 10.58 -9.43 11.21
N GLU A 63 11.19 -8.99 10.10
CA GLU A 63 11.30 -7.57 9.73
C GLU A 63 10.07 -7.08 8.94
N ALA A 64 9.17 -8.00 8.54
CA ALA A 64 7.91 -7.61 7.92
C ALA A 64 6.92 -7.14 9.00
N GLY A 65 6.05 -6.20 8.61
CA GLY A 65 5.08 -5.65 9.53
C GLY A 65 3.97 -4.89 8.83
N TRP A 66 3.20 -4.18 9.62
CA TRP A 66 2.11 -3.34 9.15
C TRP A 66 2.09 -2.03 9.96
N ALA A 67 1.47 -1.01 9.38
CA ALA A 67 1.34 0.29 10.02
C ALA A 67 -0.12 0.75 10.04
N LYS A 68 -0.46 1.53 11.06
CA LYS A 68 -1.74 2.22 11.20
C LYS A 68 -1.83 3.41 10.26
N ALA A 69 -2.07 3.16 8.97
CA ALA A 69 -1.94 4.16 7.92
C ALA A 69 -2.73 5.46 8.18
N ARG A 70 -3.97 5.35 8.70
CA ARG A 70 -4.79 6.52 9.04
C ARG A 70 -4.13 7.35 10.12
N GLU A 71 -3.73 6.72 11.22
CA GLU A 71 -3.10 7.34 12.37
C GLU A 71 -1.75 7.97 11.98
N THR A 72 -0.95 7.28 11.16
CA THR A 72 0.32 7.82 10.64
C THR A 72 0.09 9.10 9.84
N LEU A 73 -0.91 9.14 8.95
CA LEU A 73 -1.25 10.35 8.20
C LEU A 73 -1.74 11.46 9.13
N GLN A 74 -2.55 11.15 10.13
CA GLN A 74 -3.01 12.13 11.12
C GLN A 74 -1.85 12.75 11.90
N VAL A 75 -0.88 11.94 12.31
CA VAL A 75 0.33 12.43 13.00
C VAL A 75 1.16 13.32 12.08
N ALA A 76 1.45 12.87 10.86
CA ALA A 76 2.20 13.65 9.88
C ALA A 76 1.52 15.00 9.56
N MET A 77 0.19 14.97 9.38
CA MET A 77 -0.64 16.14 9.11
C MET A 77 -0.61 17.14 10.28
N THR A 78 -0.74 16.62 11.50
CA THR A 78 -0.68 17.44 12.74
C THR A 78 0.68 18.11 12.86
N GLU A 79 1.75 17.38 12.60
CA GLU A 79 3.11 17.93 12.66
C GLU A 79 3.36 18.98 11.57
N TYR A 80 2.87 18.74 10.35
CA TYR A 80 2.96 19.71 9.27
C TYR A 80 2.26 21.03 9.63
N ILE A 81 1.06 20.97 10.20
CA ILE A 81 0.35 22.17 10.68
C ILE A 81 1.11 22.85 11.81
N ARG A 82 1.64 22.07 12.77
CA ARG A 82 2.44 22.59 13.90
C ARG A 82 3.66 23.38 13.43
N LEU A 83 4.27 22.97 12.33
CA LEU A 83 5.40 23.66 11.69
C LEU A 83 5.00 24.88 10.85
N GLY A 84 3.71 25.25 10.83
CA GLY A 84 3.18 26.40 10.10
C GLY A 84 2.63 26.05 8.71
N GLY A 85 2.55 24.77 8.36
CA GLY A 85 1.91 24.30 7.14
C GLY A 85 0.42 24.63 7.12
N VAL A 86 -0.10 24.97 5.93
CA VAL A 86 -1.53 25.27 5.73
C VAL A 86 -2.16 24.11 5.00
N PHE A 87 -3.27 23.60 5.54
CA PHE A 87 -4.04 22.52 4.93
C PHE A 87 -5.46 22.95 4.68
N LEU A 88 -5.88 22.85 3.43
CA LEU A 88 -7.24 23.11 3.01
C LEU A 88 -7.89 21.77 2.66
N SER A 89 -9.10 21.57 3.14
CA SER A 89 -9.87 20.33 2.92
C SER A 89 -11.30 20.65 2.53
N GLY A 90 -11.99 19.70 1.89
CA GLY A 90 -13.29 19.96 1.29
C GLY A 90 -13.15 20.84 0.04
N SER A 91 -14.20 21.57 -0.31
CA SER A 91 -14.23 22.40 -1.53
C SER A 91 -13.07 23.41 -1.66
N PRO A 92 -12.56 24.05 -0.59
CA PRO A 92 -11.38 24.92 -0.68
C PRO A 92 -10.03 24.21 -0.91
N GLY A 93 -9.98 22.88 -0.77
CA GLY A 93 -8.78 22.06 -1.01
C GLY A 93 -8.92 21.08 -2.17
N ASP A 94 -10.09 21.02 -2.79
CA ASP A 94 -10.40 20.15 -3.93
C ASP A 94 -9.96 20.84 -5.21
N VAL A 95 -8.77 20.51 -5.71
CA VAL A 95 -8.20 21.13 -6.92
C VAL A 95 -8.90 20.59 -8.16
N VAL A 96 -9.42 21.49 -8.98
CA VAL A 96 -10.17 21.14 -10.21
C VAL A 96 -9.42 21.51 -11.50
N SER A 97 -8.43 22.40 -11.43
CA SER A 97 -7.59 22.72 -12.59
C SER A 97 -6.24 23.34 -12.19
N ILE A 98 -5.27 23.26 -13.11
CA ILE A 98 -3.97 23.91 -13.02
C ILE A 98 -4.01 25.23 -13.79
N GLU A 99 -3.44 26.28 -13.21
CA GLU A 99 -3.34 27.58 -13.87
C GLU A 99 -2.00 27.73 -14.61
N TYR A 100 -2.07 28.25 -15.83
CA TYR A 100 -0.92 28.46 -16.69
C TYR A 100 -0.77 29.95 -17.04
N SER A 101 0.48 30.38 -17.16
CA SER A 101 0.83 31.73 -17.59
C SER A 101 0.31 32.01 -19.00
N LYS A 102 -0.28 33.18 -19.17
CA LYS A 102 -0.71 33.69 -20.49
C LYS A 102 0.45 34.21 -21.33
N SER A 103 1.56 34.59 -20.70
CA SER A 103 2.72 35.19 -21.36
C SER A 103 3.86 34.19 -21.63
N GLU A 104 3.89 33.07 -20.91
CA GLU A 104 4.94 32.06 -21.03
C GLU A 104 4.33 30.66 -21.12
N ALA A 105 4.38 30.07 -22.32
CA ALA A 105 3.77 28.78 -22.59
C ALA A 105 4.35 27.67 -21.69
N GLY A 106 3.47 26.84 -21.12
CA GLY A 106 3.86 25.71 -20.28
C GLY A 106 4.24 26.07 -18.84
N THR A 107 4.25 27.36 -18.47
CA THR A 107 4.56 27.78 -17.10
C THR A 107 3.32 27.71 -16.22
N ILE A 108 3.38 26.92 -15.14
CA ILE A 108 2.33 26.81 -14.13
C ILE A 108 2.47 27.98 -13.14
N THR A 109 1.35 28.65 -12.83
CA THR A 109 1.31 29.79 -11.90
C THR A 109 0.52 29.51 -10.63
N GLY A 110 -0.25 28.42 -10.59
CA GLY A 110 -1.12 28.11 -9.46
C GLY A 110 -2.10 26.98 -9.76
N VAL A 111 -3.14 26.89 -8.94
CA VAL A 111 -4.26 25.94 -9.09
C VAL A 111 -5.59 26.61 -8.75
N VAL A 112 -6.67 26.13 -9.35
CA VAL A 112 -8.04 26.51 -9.00
C VAL A 112 -8.70 25.39 -8.21
N THR A 113 -9.37 25.74 -7.13
CA THR A 113 -10.13 24.80 -6.28
C THR A 113 -11.62 24.85 -6.57
N ALA A 114 -12.37 23.84 -6.13
CA ALA A 114 -13.79 23.67 -6.42
C ALA A 114 -14.67 24.82 -5.89
N ASP A 115 -14.18 25.61 -4.91
CA ASP A 115 -14.86 26.83 -4.45
C ASP A 115 -14.63 28.04 -5.36
N GLY A 116 -13.91 27.86 -6.47
CA GLY A 116 -13.60 28.87 -7.48
C GLY A 116 -12.40 29.76 -7.14
N ARG A 117 -11.69 29.51 -6.04
CA ARG A 117 -10.51 30.30 -5.68
C ARG A 117 -9.28 29.84 -6.45
N SER A 118 -8.48 30.82 -6.84
CA SER A 118 -7.13 30.62 -7.36
C SER A 118 -6.12 30.65 -6.20
N HIS A 119 -5.15 29.75 -6.26
CA HIS A 119 -4.05 29.62 -5.33
C HIS A 119 -2.73 29.75 -6.10
N ASP A 120 -2.16 30.96 -6.10
CA ASP A 120 -0.90 31.25 -6.76
C ASP A 120 0.29 30.55 -6.06
N ALA A 121 1.19 29.97 -6.84
CA ALA A 121 2.41 29.36 -6.34
C ALA A 121 3.52 29.40 -7.39
N SER A 122 4.76 29.63 -6.94
CA SER A 122 5.95 29.53 -7.81
C SER A 122 6.30 28.09 -8.18
N LYS A 123 5.79 27.10 -7.42
CA LYS A 123 5.93 25.67 -7.69
C LYS A 123 4.68 24.95 -7.24
N VAL A 124 4.21 24.02 -8.07
CA VAL A 124 3.09 23.12 -7.79
C VAL A 124 3.60 21.69 -7.84
N LEU A 125 3.42 20.94 -6.76
CA LEU A 125 3.72 19.50 -6.70
C LEU A 125 2.40 18.74 -6.81
N ILE A 126 2.24 17.94 -7.87
CA ILE A 126 1.04 17.12 -8.08
C ILE A 126 1.21 15.78 -7.36
N CYS A 127 0.49 15.60 -6.26
CA CYS A 127 0.56 14.41 -5.40
C CYS A 127 -0.83 13.81 -5.11
N VAL A 128 -1.71 13.75 -6.13
CA VAL A 128 -3.14 13.38 -5.98
C VAL A 128 -3.46 11.90 -6.28
N GLY A 129 -2.44 11.04 -6.32
CA GLY A 129 -2.62 9.59 -6.48
C GLY A 129 -3.40 9.21 -7.74
N ALA A 130 -4.45 8.39 -7.59
CA ALA A 130 -5.27 7.89 -8.70
C ALA A 130 -5.99 9.00 -9.51
N TYR A 131 -6.09 10.22 -8.98
CA TYR A 131 -6.70 11.36 -9.66
C TYR A 131 -5.72 12.12 -10.56
N THR A 132 -4.44 11.72 -10.63
CA THR A 132 -3.41 12.47 -11.35
C THR A 132 -3.77 12.70 -12.82
N SER A 133 -4.29 11.68 -13.51
CA SER A 133 -4.73 11.79 -14.91
C SER A 133 -5.95 12.70 -15.14
N GLN A 134 -6.61 13.17 -14.08
CA GLN A 134 -7.67 14.18 -14.19
C GLN A 134 -7.12 15.61 -14.22
N LEU A 135 -5.92 15.83 -13.66
CA LEU A 135 -5.31 17.16 -13.58
C LEU A 135 -4.21 17.37 -14.62
N VAL A 136 -3.50 16.31 -15.00
CA VAL A 136 -2.41 16.36 -15.98
C VAL A 136 -2.58 15.26 -17.01
N ASP A 137 -2.17 15.53 -18.25
CA ASP A 137 -2.10 14.50 -19.28
C ASP A 137 -0.96 13.53 -18.95
N THR A 138 -1.32 12.30 -18.63
CA THR A 138 -0.38 11.24 -18.29
C THR A 138 -0.13 10.27 -19.44
N ASP A 139 -0.81 10.45 -20.57
CA ASP A 139 -0.93 9.44 -21.63
C ASP A 139 -1.23 8.06 -21.02
N THR A 140 -0.30 7.10 -21.13
CA THR A 140 -0.45 5.72 -20.67
C THR A 140 0.36 5.41 -19.41
N GLN A 141 0.92 6.41 -18.75
CA GLN A 141 1.83 6.20 -17.62
C GLN A 141 1.12 5.84 -16.31
N ILE A 142 -0.13 6.26 -16.14
CA ILE A 142 -0.91 6.04 -14.91
C ILE A 142 -2.20 5.28 -15.24
N HIS A 143 -2.38 4.15 -14.57
CA HIS A 143 -3.62 3.38 -14.57
C HIS A 143 -4.23 3.40 -13.17
N ALA A 144 -5.35 4.10 -12.99
CA ALA A 144 -6.08 4.11 -11.73
C ALA A 144 -6.76 2.77 -11.49
N VAL A 145 -6.47 2.13 -10.36
CA VAL A 145 -7.05 0.84 -9.96
C VAL A 145 -7.64 0.95 -8.57
N GLY A 146 -8.90 0.54 -8.43
CA GLY A 146 -9.56 0.38 -7.13
C GLY A 146 -9.44 -1.07 -6.65
N LEU A 147 -9.19 -1.25 -5.35
CA LEU A 147 -9.17 -2.56 -4.70
C LEU A 147 -10.22 -2.62 -3.60
N CYS A 148 -10.82 -3.80 -3.43
CA CYS A 148 -11.81 -4.04 -2.40
C CYS A 148 -11.15 -4.57 -1.13
N LEU A 149 -11.61 -4.04 0.01
CA LEU A 149 -11.23 -4.48 1.35
C LEU A 149 -12.48 -4.92 2.10
N ALA A 150 -12.35 -5.92 2.96
CA ALA A 150 -13.41 -6.33 3.87
C ALA A 150 -12.95 -6.20 5.32
N HIS A 151 -13.88 -5.86 6.20
CA HIS A 151 -13.67 -5.81 7.65
C HIS A 151 -14.72 -6.66 8.34
N TRP A 152 -14.32 -7.32 9.42
CA TRP A 152 -15.23 -8.03 10.30
C TRP A 152 -14.80 -7.82 11.74
N ARG A 153 -15.76 -7.93 12.66
CA ARG A 153 -15.57 -7.68 14.08
C ARG A 153 -15.42 -9.00 14.81
N LEU A 154 -14.37 -9.10 15.60
CA LEU A 154 -14.13 -10.22 16.50
C LEU A 154 -14.85 -9.99 17.84
N ASN A 155 -15.29 -11.09 18.43
CA ASN A 155 -15.67 -11.11 19.85
C ASN A 155 -14.44 -11.22 20.76
N ALA A 156 -14.62 -11.13 22.08
CA ALA A 156 -13.52 -11.13 23.04
C ALA A 156 -12.67 -12.42 23.01
N ALA A 157 -13.29 -13.59 22.80
CA ALA A 157 -12.56 -14.85 22.72
C ALA A 157 -11.74 -14.94 21.42
N GLU A 158 -12.30 -14.50 20.30
CA GLU A 158 -11.59 -14.42 19.02
C GLU A 158 -10.45 -13.39 19.06
N MET A 159 -10.64 -12.27 19.76
CA MET A 159 -9.59 -11.26 19.94
C MET A 159 -8.34 -11.84 20.61
N GLU A 160 -8.52 -12.65 21.65
CA GLU A 160 -7.39 -13.29 22.35
C GLU A 160 -6.62 -14.26 21.46
N ILE A 161 -7.30 -14.88 20.49
CA ILE A 161 -6.69 -15.78 19.51
C ILE A 161 -5.87 -14.96 18.49
N TRP A 162 -6.45 -13.90 17.94
CA TRP A 162 -5.91 -13.23 16.75
C TRP A 162 -4.98 -12.03 17.01
N LYS A 163 -4.98 -11.43 18.22
CA LYS A 163 -4.27 -10.17 18.51
C LYS A 163 -2.75 -10.20 18.25
N ASP A 164 -2.10 -11.34 18.46
CA ASP A 164 -0.65 -11.51 18.35
C ASP A 164 -0.23 -12.14 17.00
N HIS A 165 -1.15 -12.22 16.04
CA HIS A 165 -0.85 -12.72 14.70
C HIS A 165 0.02 -11.74 13.91
N PRO A 166 0.87 -12.25 13.01
CA PRO A 166 1.59 -11.41 12.07
C PRO A 166 0.62 -10.91 11.00
N PHE A 167 1.09 -9.97 10.18
CA PHE A 167 0.50 -9.79 8.86
C PHE A 167 0.66 -11.09 8.05
N VAL A 168 -0.40 -11.50 7.36
CA VAL A 168 -0.41 -12.73 6.56
C VAL A 168 -0.75 -12.37 5.13
N ASP A 169 0.14 -12.72 4.22
CA ASP A 169 -0.10 -12.67 2.78
C ASP A 169 -0.19 -14.10 2.23
N VAL A 170 -1.34 -14.42 1.65
CA VAL A 170 -1.56 -15.65 0.90
C VAL A 170 -1.55 -15.26 -0.56
N ARG A 171 -0.37 -15.40 -1.18
CA ARG A 171 -0.14 -14.99 -2.57
C ARG A 171 -1.25 -15.50 -3.49
N HIS A 172 -1.75 -14.63 -4.36
CA HIS A 172 -2.87 -14.84 -5.29
C HIS A 172 -4.26 -15.03 -4.66
N ARG A 173 -4.38 -15.11 -3.33
CA ARG A 173 -5.68 -15.24 -2.63
C ARG A 173 -6.03 -14.01 -1.80
N GLY A 174 -5.03 -13.28 -1.33
CA GLY A 174 -5.19 -12.04 -0.56
C GLY A 174 -4.38 -12.05 0.72
N TYR A 175 -4.63 -11.05 1.54
CA TYR A 175 -3.88 -10.83 2.77
C TYR A 175 -4.81 -10.33 3.86
N PHE A 176 -4.40 -10.50 5.11
CA PHE A 176 -5.13 -9.94 6.24
C PHE A 176 -4.19 -9.45 7.34
N PHE A 177 -4.74 -8.56 8.18
CA PHE A 177 -4.06 -7.97 9.31
C PHE A 177 -4.64 -8.53 10.62
N PRO A 178 -3.84 -8.61 11.70
CA PRO A 178 -4.37 -8.84 13.04
C PRO A 178 -5.39 -7.74 13.41
N PRO A 179 -6.28 -8.02 14.38
CA PRO A 179 -7.29 -7.05 14.78
C PRO A 179 -6.67 -5.79 15.37
N ASN A 180 -7.30 -4.64 15.13
CA ASN A 180 -6.96 -3.41 15.85
C ASN A 180 -7.58 -3.39 17.26
N GLU A 181 -7.34 -2.31 18.02
CA GLU A 181 -7.86 -2.15 19.40
C GLU A 181 -9.39 -2.14 19.49
N THR A 182 -10.08 -1.87 18.38
CA THR A 182 -11.55 -1.91 18.32
C THR A 182 -12.08 -3.30 18.03
N GLY A 183 -11.19 -4.27 17.78
CA GLY A 183 -11.52 -5.65 17.40
C GLY A 183 -11.96 -5.83 15.96
N LEU A 184 -11.60 -4.90 15.07
CA LEU A 184 -11.79 -5.09 13.62
C LEU A 184 -10.56 -5.76 13.01
N MET A 185 -10.78 -6.90 12.37
CA MET A 185 -9.84 -7.45 11.40
C MET A 185 -10.12 -6.88 10.00
N LYS A 186 -9.09 -6.89 9.16
CA LYS A 186 -9.14 -6.39 7.79
C LYS A 186 -8.48 -7.38 6.84
N MET A 187 -9.10 -7.60 5.69
CA MET A 187 -8.48 -8.32 4.57
C MET A 187 -8.57 -7.53 3.27
N GLY A 188 -7.63 -7.81 2.37
CA GLY A 188 -7.69 -7.38 0.98
C GLY A 188 -7.49 -8.57 0.05
N VAL A 189 -8.05 -8.46 -1.16
CA VAL A 189 -7.79 -9.43 -2.22
C VAL A 189 -6.49 -9.05 -2.92
N GLY A 190 -5.64 -10.05 -3.19
CA GLY A 190 -4.35 -9.82 -3.84
C GLY A 190 -4.55 -9.27 -5.26
N VAL A 191 -3.68 -8.34 -5.66
CA VAL A 191 -3.64 -7.85 -7.03
C VAL A 191 -2.97 -8.94 -7.87
N VAL A 192 -3.73 -9.63 -8.70
CA VAL A 192 -3.14 -10.30 -9.86
C VAL A 192 -2.73 -9.17 -10.79
N GLY A 193 -1.42 -8.93 -10.92
CA GLY A 193 -0.91 -7.88 -11.80
C GLY A 193 -1.55 -8.01 -13.18
N THR A 194 -2.25 -6.97 -13.63
CA THR A 194 -2.75 -6.93 -15.00
C THR A 194 -1.53 -6.97 -15.92
N LYS A 195 -1.41 -8.01 -16.75
CA LYS A 195 -0.36 -8.03 -17.76
C LYS A 195 -0.57 -6.83 -18.69
N SER A 196 0.51 -6.16 -19.06
CA SER A 196 0.50 -5.08 -20.05
C SER A 196 0.03 -5.65 -21.39
N GLY A 197 -1.28 -5.64 -21.62
CA GLY A 197 -1.91 -6.30 -22.77
C GLY A 197 -3.42 -6.49 -22.60
N ASP A 198 -3.93 -6.55 -21.37
CA ASP A 198 -5.35 -6.84 -21.12
C ASP A 198 -6.25 -5.58 -21.05
N VAL A 199 -5.67 -4.38 -21.17
CA VAL A 199 -6.44 -3.13 -21.18
C VAL A 199 -6.92 -2.85 -22.60
N LYS A 200 -8.18 -3.18 -22.89
CA LYS A 200 -8.85 -2.69 -24.10
C LYS A 200 -8.96 -1.17 -24.00
N ARG A 201 -8.36 -0.49 -24.98
CA ARG A 201 -8.50 0.95 -25.22
C ARG A 201 -9.99 1.25 -25.43
N SER A 202 -10.55 2.12 -24.60
CA SER A 202 -11.86 2.76 -24.84
C SER A 202 -11.68 3.98 -25.73
#